data_AF-A0A954EKY4-F1
#
_entry.id   AF-A0A954EKY4-F1
#
_cell.length_a   1.000
_cell.length_b   1.000
_cell.length_c   1.000
_cell.angle_alpha   90.00
_cell.angle_beta   90.00
_cell.angle_gamma   90.00
#
_symmetry.space_group_name_H-M   'P 1'
#
loop_
_entity.id
_entity.type
_entity.pdbx_description
1 polymer ?
#
loop_
_entity_poly.entity_id
_entity_poly.type
_entity_poly.pdbx_seq_one_letter_code
_entity_poly.pdbx_strand_id
1 'polypeptide(L)'
;MPGLIRYLPEECKLVDWRARPALDRLAQFYIVEFETPWFGCPEWFLQIRFPDQPVTAGYYAETLEEAARLIIRSLVESRAA
;
A
#
# COMPACT_ATOMS: atom_id res chain seq x y z
N MET A 1 1.81 18.34 -3.34
CA MET A 1 1.38 16.94 -3.21
C MET A 1 1.85 16.45 -1.85
N PRO A 2 0.99 15.81 -1.05
CA PRO A 2 1.46 15.10 0.13
C PRO A 2 2.49 14.04 -0.29
N GLY A 3 3.54 13.86 0.50
CA GLY A 3 4.55 12.84 0.25
C GLY A 3 4.04 11.45 0.65
N LEU A 4 4.73 10.42 0.17
CA LEU A 4 4.48 9.05 0.59
C LEU A 4 4.80 8.85 2.08
N ILE A 5 3.87 8.22 2.77
CA ILE A 5 3.96 7.87 4.18
C ILE A 5 4.29 6.39 4.29
N ARG A 6 5.39 6.08 4.97
CA ARG A 6 5.75 4.68 5.23
C ARG A 6 4.81 4.09 6.26
N TYR A 7 4.22 2.93 5.93
CA TYR A 7 3.43 2.17 6.87
C TYR A 7 4.35 1.48 7.89
N LEU A 8 4.13 1.81 9.17
CA LEU A 8 4.76 1.18 10.32
C LEU A 8 3.63 0.76 11.27
N PRO A 9 3.41 -0.54 11.51
CA PRO A 9 2.23 -1.05 12.23
C PRO A 9 1.98 -0.39 13.60
N GLU A 10 3.05 -0.05 14.30
CA GLU A 10 3.02 0.51 15.65
C GLU A 10 2.83 2.03 15.69
N GLU A 11 3.12 2.73 14.59
CA GLU A 11 3.19 4.20 14.56
C GLU A 11 2.07 4.82 13.72
N CYS A 12 1.46 4.03 12.83
CA CYS A 12 0.58 4.57 11.80
C CYS A 12 -0.87 4.70 12.28
N LYS A 13 -1.24 5.91 12.72
CA LYS A 13 -2.61 6.27 13.16
C LYS A 13 -3.58 6.61 12.03
N LEU A 14 -3.09 6.83 10.82
CA LEU A 14 -3.89 7.23 9.64
C LEU A 14 -4.60 6.07 8.95
N VAL A 15 -4.24 4.83 9.30
CA VAL A 15 -4.68 3.63 8.60
C VAL A 15 -5.88 3.03 9.32
N ASP A 16 -6.97 2.87 8.57
CA ASP A 16 -8.18 2.17 9.00
C ASP A 16 -7.84 0.73 9.41
N TRP A 17 -8.48 0.26 10.50
CA TRP A 17 -8.27 -1.08 11.04
C TRP A 17 -8.52 -2.19 10.01
N ARG A 18 -9.39 -1.97 9.01
CA ARG A 18 -9.67 -2.95 7.96
C ARG A 18 -8.51 -3.17 7.01
N ALA A 19 -7.70 -2.14 6.76
CA ALA A 19 -6.54 -2.23 5.88
C ALA A 19 -5.33 -2.88 6.58
N ARG A 20 -5.25 -2.79 7.92
CA ARG A 20 -4.11 -3.27 8.72
C ARG A 20 -3.72 -4.72 8.44
N PRO A 21 -4.63 -5.72 8.41
CA PRO A 21 -4.22 -7.10 8.17
C PRO A 21 -3.51 -7.31 6.82
N ALA A 22 -3.96 -6.61 5.77
CA ALA A 22 -3.35 -6.68 4.45
C ALA A 22 -1.99 -5.96 4.42
N LEU A 23 -1.92 -4.78 5.03
CA LEU A 23 -0.70 -3.99 5.10
C LEU A 23 0.38 -4.64 5.98
N ASP A 24 0.00 -5.22 7.11
CA ASP A 24 0.91 -5.98 8.00
C ASP A 24 1.51 -7.16 7.26
N ARG A 25 0.69 -7.89 6.49
CA ARG A 25 1.17 -9.01 5.67
C ARG A 25 2.15 -8.56 4.58
N LEU A 26 1.88 -7.43 3.93
CA LEU A 26 2.80 -6.87 2.93
C LEU A 26 4.09 -6.36 3.60
N ALA A 27 4.00 -5.71 4.75
CA ALA A 27 5.12 -5.13 5.50
C ALA A 27 6.10 -6.17 6.04
N GLN A 28 5.72 -7.45 6.11
CA GLN A 28 6.64 -8.55 6.44
C GLN A 28 7.73 -8.75 5.37
N PHE A 29 7.48 -8.35 4.12
CA PHE A 29 8.38 -8.63 2.98
C PHE A 29 8.77 -7.38 2.20
N TYR A 30 7.94 -6.32 2.27
CA TYR A 30 8.10 -5.12 1.47
C TYR A 30 8.16 -3.87 2.35
N ILE A 31 8.79 -2.83 1.81
CA ILE A 31 8.53 -1.47 2.23
C ILE A 31 7.17 -1.09 1.66
N VAL A 32 6.24 -0.74 2.55
CA VAL A 32 4.87 -0.37 2.22
C VAL A 32 4.71 1.14 2.44
N GLU A 33 4.30 1.85 1.41
CA GLU A 33 4.19 3.31 1.40
C GLU A 33 2.84 3.72 0.81
N PHE A 34 2.18 4.72 1.39
CA PHE A 34 0.87 5.18 0.93
C PHE A 34 0.76 6.70 0.89
N GLU A 35 -0.14 7.21 0.06
CA GLU A 35 -0.56 8.61 0.04
C GLU A 35 -2.01 8.71 0.47
N THR A 36 -2.32 9.68 1.34
CA THR A 36 -3.69 9.96 1.76
C THR A 36 -4.42 10.78 0.69
N PRO A 37 -5.75 10.60 0.53
CA PRO A 37 -6.57 11.43 -0.34
C PRO A 37 -6.37 12.93 -0.09
N TRP A 38 -6.41 13.71 -1.16
CA TRP A 38 -6.33 15.18 -1.11
C TRP A 38 -7.18 15.81 -2.22
N PHE A 39 -7.33 17.13 -2.20
CA PHE A 39 -8.27 17.86 -3.06
C PHE A 39 -8.16 17.56 -4.57
N GLY A 40 -6.95 17.22 -5.07
CA GLY A 40 -6.72 16.89 -6.48
C GLY A 40 -6.62 15.39 -6.80
N CYS A 41 -6.66 14.52 -5.80
CA CYS A 41 -6.69 13.07 -5.96
C CYS A 41 -7.47 12.48 -4.77
N PRO A 42 -8.78 12.20 -4.94
CA PRO A 42 -9.63 11.74 -3.84
C PRO A 42 -9.38 10.27 -3.47
N GLU A 43 -8.52 9.58 -4.21
CA GLU A 43 -8.17 8.18 -4.01
C GLU A 43 -6.98 8.03 -3.06
N TRP A 44 -6.94 6.91 -2.36
CA TRP A 44 -5.72 6.44 -1.71
C TRP A 44 -4.77 5.89 -2.74
N PHE A 45 -3.48 6.19 -2.59
CA PHE A 45 -2.43 5.48 -3.30
C PHE A 45 -1.68 4.57 -2.34
N LEU A 46 -1.40 3.34 -2.77
CA LEU A 46 -0.54 2.40 -2.05
C LEU A 46 0.49 1.83 -3.00
N GLN A 47 1.74 1.76 -2.55
CA GLN A 47 2.80 1.06 -3.25
C GLN A 47 3.59 0.15 -2.32
N ILE A 48 4.24 -0.83 -2.94
CA ILE A 48 5.21 -1.71 -2.30
C ILE A 48 6.51 -1.75 -3.10
N ARG A 49 7.63 -1.93 -2.39
CA ARG A 49 8.94 -2.17 -2.98
C ARG A 49 9.80 -3.06 -2.09
N PHE A 50 10.75 -3.78 -2.68
CA PHE A 50 11.84 -4.34 -1.90
C PHE A 50 12.79 -3.23 -1.41
N PRO A 51 13.53 -3.47 -0.31
CA PRO A 51 14.64 -2.60 0.07
C PRO A 51 15.58 -2.39 -1.13
N ASP A 52 15.95 -1.13 -1.36
CA ASP A 52 16.89 -0.71 -2.41
C ASP A 52 16.49 -1.05 -3.86
N GLN A 53 15.22 -1.40 -4.08
CA GLN A 53 14.66 -1.65 -5.41
C GLN A 53 13.63 -0.58 -5.79
N PRO A 54 13.38 -0.40 -7.11
CA PRO A 54 12.25 0.38 -7.58
C PRO A 54 10.91 -0.22 -7.11
N VAL A 55 9.84 0.55 -7.32
CA VAL A 55 8.46 0.15 -7.00
C VAL A 55 8.14 -1.18 -7.67
N THR A 56 7.70 -2.14 -6.85
CA THR A 56 7.29 -3.47 -7.30
C THR A 56 5.85 -3.44 -7.81
N ALA A 57 4.96 -2.76 -7.08
CA ALA A 57 3.56 -2.58 -7.46
C ALA A 57 3.00 -1.34 -6.78
N GLY A 58 2.04 -0.67 -7.43
CA GLY A 58 1.30 0.43 -6.83
C GLY A 58 -0.05 0.66 -7.49
N TYR A 59 -1.06 1.00 -6.69
CA TYR A 59 -2.44 1.15 -7.13
C TYR A 59 -3.12 2.32 -6.43
N TYR A 60 -3.99 3.02 -7.18
CA TYR A 60 -4.98 3.94 -6.65
C TYR A 60 -6.28 3.19 -6.38
N ALA A 61 -6.96 3.55 -5.29
CA ALA A 61 -8.28 3.02 -4.96
C ALA A 61 -9.05 3.95 -4.02
N GLU A 62 -10.37 3.76 -3.90
CA GLU A 62 -11.20 4.56 -3.00
C GLU A 62 -10.82 4.35 -1.53
N THR A 63 -10.30 3.16 -1.19
CA THR A 63 -9.85 2.83 0.16
C THR A 63 -8.48 2.20 0.15
N LEU A 64 -7.74 2.39 1.25
CA LEU A 64 -6.41 1.79 1.41
C LEU A 64 -6.47 0.24 1.48
N GLU A 65 -7.56 -0.32 1.99
CA GLU A 65 -7.80 -1.77 2.02
C GLU A 65 -7.91 -2.33 0.60
N GLU A 66 -8.65 -1.65 -0.27
CA GLU A 66 -8.82 -2.06 -1.67
C GLU A 66 -7.50 -1.99 -2.43
N ALA A 67 -6.73 -0.91 -2.27
CA ALA A 67 -5.41 -0.79 -2.87
C ALA A 67 -4.49 -1.95 -2.42
N ALA A 68 -4.52 -2.33 -1.14
CA ALA A 68 -3.75 -3.46 -0.63
C ALA A 68 -4.19 -4.80 -1.23
N ARG A 69 -5.49 -5.00 -1.43
CA ARG A 69 -6.02 -6.21 -2.09
C ARG A 69 -5.59 -6.30 -3.55
N LEU A 70 -5.57 -5.18 -4.28
CA LEU A 70 -5.09 -5.14 -5.67
C LEU A 70 -3.61 -5.54 -5.76
N ILE A 71 -2.77 -5.01 -4.86
CA ILE A 71 -1.36 -5.41 -4.77
C ILE A 71 -1.22 -6.92 -4.53
N ILE A 72 -1.91 -7.45 -3.51
CA ILE A 72 -1.83 -8.88 -3.17
C ILE A 72 -2.27 -9.75 -4.36
N ARG A 73 -3.36 -9.37 -5.03
CA ARG A 73 -3.84 -10.08 -6.21
C ARG A 73 -2.81 -10.08 -7.32
N SER A 74 -2.22 -8.92 -7.63
CA SER A 74 -1.16 -8.80 -8.63
C SER A 74 0.04 -9.69 -8.31
N LEU A 75 0.50 -9.72 -7.06
CA LEU A 75 1.61 -10.58 -6.65
C LEU A 75 1.33 -12.08 -6.81
N VAL A 76 0.08 -12.50 -6.59
CA VAL A 76 -0.33 -13.90 -6.79
C VAL A 76 -0.37 -14.25 -8.27
N GLU A 77 -0.95 -13.37 -9.10
CA GLU A 77 -1.06 -13.58 -10.55
C GLU A 77 0.32 -13.60 -11.22
N SER A 78 1.26 -12.75 -10.80
CA SER A 78 2.64 -12.75 -11.33
C SER A 78 3.46 -13.99 -10.98
N ARG A 79 3.08 -14.77 -9.95
CA ARG A 79 3.76 -16.03 -9.60
C ARG A 79 3.28 -17.25 -10.40
N ALA A 80 2.15 -17.12 -11.09
CA ALA A 80 1.56 -18.21 -11.87
C ALA A 80 2.01 -18.22 -13.35
N ALA A 81 2.83 -17.24 -13.75
CA ALA A 81 3.42 -17.09 -15.07
C ALA A 81 4.90 -17.50 -15.06
#